data_AF-A0A815PSP2-F1
#
_entry.id   AF-A0A815PSP2-F1
#
_cell.length_a   1.000
_cell.length_b   1.000
_cell.length_c   1.000
_cell.angle_alpha   90.00
_cell.angle_beta   90.00
_cell.angle_gamma   90.00
#
_symmetry.space_group_name_H-M   'P 1'
#
loop_
_entity.id
_entity.type
_entity.pdbx_description
1 polymer ?
#
loop_
_entity_poly.entity_id
_entity_poly.type
_entity_poly.pdbx_seq_one_letter_code
_entity_poly.pdbx_strand_id
1 'polypeptide(L)'
;MMGYALTSHLITSNYELKTFVLQTTQFSDNRTADRITQALQDICIEWGILDKIKDWFGCADHNINLCVVDAYELDDVKEALATARKLVLLVKNSHLAKETLNHFQKLFNMKERQLIYDVVTRWNSTYYRIERLIEEKDPITACLQEKEFQKRLIKANVPTSIEWDLQVQLKSTLKPFETATRQLALASLPTISKILPVVTG
;
A
#
# COMPACT_ATOMS: atom_id res chain seq x y z
N MET A 1 7.54 -12.87 10.18
CA MET A 1 6.70 -13.86 10.87
C MET A 1 5.28 -13.72 10.34
N MET A 2 4.69 -14.76 9.77
CA MET A 2 3.34 -14.73 9.17
C MET A 2 2.47 -15.75 9.90
N GLY A 3 1.31 -15.31 10.38
CA GLY A 3 0.25 -16.14 10.94
C GLY A 3 -1.02 -15.97 10.13
N TYR A 4 -2.06 -16.70 10.51
CA TYR A 4 -3.41 -16.54 9.98
C TYR A 4 -4.36 -16.22 11.11
N ALA A 5 -5.42 -15.50 10.78
CA ALA A 5 -6.52 -15.22 11.68
C ALA A 5 -7.82 -15.57 10.98
N LEU A 6 -8.70 -16.27 11.68
CA LEU A 6 -10.07 -16.49 11.25
C LEU A 6 -10.98 -15.56 12.04
N THR A 7 -11.72 -14.72 11.33
CA THR A 7 -12.65 -13.76 11.91
C THR A 7 -14.05 -14.04 11.37
N SER A 8 -15.02 -14.13 12.27
CA SER A 8 -16.42 -14.26 11.94
C SER A 8 -17.11 -12.90 12.03
N HIS A 9 -17.99 -12.62 11.07
CA HIS A 9 -18.82 -11.43 11.04
C HIS A 9 -20.29 -11.83 10.97
N LEU A 10 -21.12 -11.26 11.85
CA LEU A 10 -22.55 -11.54 11.88
C LEU A 10 -23.35 -10.26 12.08
N ILE A 11 -24.55 -10.22 11.49
CA ILE A 11 -25.51 -9.13 11.69
C ILE A 11 -26.55 -9.61 12.70
N THR A 12 -26.73 -8.88 13.79
CA THR A 12 -27.72 -9.21 14.82
C THR A 12 -29.15 -8.92 14.33
N SER A 13 -30.15 -9.35 15.09
CA SER A 13 -31.55 -8.99 14.86
C SER A 13 -31.80 -7.47 14.86
N ASN A 14 -30.91 -6.71 15.49
CA ASN A 14 -30.98 -5.24 15.57
C ASN A 14 -30.18 -4.55 14.45
N TYR A 15 -29.80 -5.29 13.40
CA TYR A 15 -28.98 -4.80 12.28
C TYR A 15 -27.59 -4.28 12.68
N GLU A 16 -27.04 -4.79 13.78
CA GLU A 16 -25.68 -4.46 14.21
C GLU A 16 -24.68 -5.47 13.66
N LEU A 17 -23.63 -4.99 12.98
CA LEU A 17 -22.50 -5.83 12.62
C LEU A 17 -21.66 -6.12 13.88
N LYS A 18 -21.46 -7.40 14.18
CA LYS A 18 -20.55 -7.89 15.21
C LYS A 18 -19.42 -8.68 14.56
N THR A 19 -18.22 -8.49 15.09
CA THR A 19 -16.99 -9.10 14.60
C THR A 19 -16.34 -9.86 15.73
N PHE A 20 -16.02 -11.14 15.50
CA PHE A 20 -15.41 -12.03 16.48
C PHE A 20 -14.17 -12.67 15.87
N VAL A 21 -13.01 -12.47 16.49
CA VAL A 21 -11.80 -13.22 16.14
C VAL A 21 -11.97 -14.61 16.74
N LEU A 22 -12.13 -15.62 15.87
CA LEU A 22 -12.29 -17.02 16.30
C LEU A 22 -10.95 -17.61 16.69
N GLN A 23 -9.91 -17.32 15.91
CA GLN A 23 -8.57 -17.79 16.17
C GLN A 23 -7.52 -16.88 15.54
N THR A 24 -6.35 -16.77 16.17
CA THR A 24 -5.14 -16.20 15.60
C THR A 24 -3.99 -17.14 15.92
N THR A 25 -3.32 -17.66 14.90
CA THR A 25 -2.28 -18.67 15.07
C THR A 25 -1.07 -18.36 14.22
N GLN A 26 0.11 -18.64 14.76
CA GLN A 26 1.36 -18.56 14.02
C GLN A 26 1.59 -19.85 13.26
N PHE A 27 1.99 -19.76 12.00
CA PHE A 27 2.51 -20.92 11.27
C PHE A 27 3.96 -21.13 11.66
N SER A 28 4.28 -22.28 12.26
CA SER A 28 5.66 -22.68 12.59
C SER A 28 6.39 -23.32 11.39
N ASP A 29 5.66 -23.80 10.39
CA ASP A 29 6.16 -24.68 9.32
C ASP A 29 5.90 -24.16 7.89
N ASN A 30 6.32 -24.96 6.89
CA ASN A 30 6.05 -24.75 5.46
C ASN A 30 4.56 -24.58 5.14
N ARG A 31 4.29 -23.56 4.31
CA ARG A 31 2.96 -23.05 3.96
C ARG A 31 2.51 -23.63 2.63
N THR A 32 1.78 -24.74 2.67
CA THR A 32 1.08 -25.27 1.49
C THR A 32 -0.39 -24.88 1.57
N ALA A 33 -1.05 -24.77 0.40
CA ALA A 33 -2.49 -24.52 0.33
C ALA A 33 -3.27 -25.56 1.15
N ASP A 34 -2.90 -26.84 1.04
CA ASP A 34 -3.54 -27.94 1.77
C ASP A 34 -3.47 -27.77 3.29
N ARG A 35 -2.33 -27.32 3.83
CA ARG A 35 -2.19 -27.08 5.28
C ARG A 35 -3.04 -25.92 5.77
N ILE A 36 -3.14 -24.84 4.97
CA ILE A 36 -4.00 -23.70 5.30
C ILE A 36 -5.47 -24.15 5.27
N THR A 37 -5.86 -24.92 4.26
CA THR A 37 -7.22 -25.48 4.14
C THR A 37 -7.56 -26.35 5.35
N GLN A 38 -6.68 -27.29 5.71
CA GLN A 38 -6.89 -28.16 6.87
C GLN A 38 -7.00 -27.34 8.15
N ALA A 39 -6.08 -26.39 8.37
CA ALA A 39 -6.10 -25.55 9.55
C ALA A 39 -7.38 -24.69 9.67
N LEU A 40 -7.92 -24.19 8.55
CA LEU A 40 -9.20 -23.48 8.53
C LEU A 40 -10.38 -24.42 8.81
N GLN A 41 -10.36 -25.64 8.25
CA GLN A 41 -11.38 -26.66 8.52
C GLN A 41 -11.42 -27.06 9.99
N ASP A 42 -10.27 -27.27 10.61
CA ASP A 42 -10.16 -27.65 12.02
C ASP A 42 -10.81 -26.61 12.93
N ILE A 43 -10.57 -25.32 12.68
CA ILE A 43 -11.21 -24.23 13.44
C ILE A 43 -12.72 -24.22 13.21
N CYS A 44 -13.16 -24.42 11.97
CA CYS A 44 -14.58 -24.46 11.65
C CYS A 44 -15.29 -25.66 12.30
N ILE A 45 -14.59 -26.79 12.46
CA ILE A 45 -15.07 -27.96 13.22
C ILE A 45 -15.16 -27.63 14.70
N GLU A 46 -14.10 -27.06 15.28
CA GLU A 46 -14.05 -26.66 16.70
C GLU A 46 -15.20 -25.72 17.06
N TRP A 47 -15.50 -24.74 16.20
CA TRP A 47 -16.60 -23.80 16.40
C TRP A 47 -17.97 -24.33 15.96
N GLY A 48 -18.07 -25.53 15.39
CA GLY A 48 -19.33 -26.11 14.92
C GLY A 48 -20.00 -25.29 13.81
N ILE A 49 -19.20 -24.78 12.87
CA ILE A 49 -19.64 -23.92 11.76
C ILE A 49 -19.28 -24.46 10.38
N LEU A 50 -18.65 -25.64 10.29
CA LEU A 50 -18.21 -26.21 9.01
C LEU A 50 -19.36 -26.37 8.01
N ASP A 51 -20.53 -26.83 8.48
CA ASP A 51 -21.76 -27.00 7.70
C ASP A 51 -22.42 -25.69 7.26
N LYS A 52 -21.99 -24.56 7.84
CA LYS A 52 -22.52 -23.22 7.54
C LYS A 52 -21.77 -22.55 6.41
N ILE A 53 -20.64 -23.10 5.97
CA ILE A 53 -19.87 -22.59 4.83
C ILE A 53 -20.56 -23.05 3.55
N LYS A 54 -21.09 -22.09 2.79
CA LYS A 54 -21.80 -22.36 1.52
C LYS A 54 -21.00 -21.98 0.29
N ASP A 55 -20.38 -20.80 0.33
CA ASP A 55 -19.75 -20.18 -0.83
C ASP A 55 -18.45 -19.49 -0.44
N TRP A 56 -17.57 -19.32 -1.43
CA TRP A 56 -16.33 -18.54 -1.32
C TRP A 56 -16.33 -17.43 -2.37
N PHE A 57 -16.24 -16.18 -1.91
CA PHE A 57 -16.34 -14.99 -2.78
C PHE A 57 -14.98 -14.36 -3.13
N GLY A 58 -13.86 -14.94 -2.66
CA GLY A 58 -12.55 -14.32 -2.80
C GLY A 58 -12.42 -13.00 -2.00
N CYS A 59 -11.32 -12.28 -2.25
CA CYS A 59 -11.05 -10.99 -1.58
C CYS A 59 -10.89 -9.89 -2.63
N ALA A 60 -11.82 -8.93 -2.66
CA ALA A 60 -11.78 -7.81 -3.59
C ALA A 60 -10.51 -6.96 -3.43
N ASP A 61 -10.09 -6.67 -2.19
CA ASP A 61 -8.85 -5.94 -1.91
C ASP A 61 -7.60 -6.69 -2.42
N HIS A 62 -7.62 -8.02 -2.34
CA HIS A 62 -6.55 -8.86 -2.89
C HIS A 62 -6.53 -8.78 -4.42
N ASN A 63 -7.68 -8.84 -5.08
CA ASN A 63 -7.77 -8.71 -6.53
C ASN A 63 -7.30 -7.33 -7.02
N ILE A 64 -7.69 -6.25 -6.33
CA ILE A 64 -7.17 -4.90 -6.62
C ILE A 64 -5.65 -4.89 -6.49
N ASN A 65 -5.10 -5.47 -5.42
CA ASN A 65 -3.65 -5.56 -5.24
C ASN A 65 -2.99 -6.33 -6.40
N LEU A 66 -3.54 -7.46 -6.84
CA LEU A 66 -3.00 -8.23 -7.96
C LEU A 66 -2.97 -7.39 -9.24
N CYS A 67 -4.06 -6.68 -9.58
CA CYS A 67 -4.11 -5.82 -10.76
C CYS A 67 -3.06 -4.70 -10.70
N VAL A 68 -2.90 -4.04 -9.55
CA VAL A 68 -1.93 -2.95 -9.41
C VAL A 68 -0.49 -3.46 -9.46
N VAL A 69 -0.20 -4.58 -8.80
CA VAL A 69 1.15 -5.17 -8.80
C VAL A 69 1.53 -5.64 -10.19
N ASP A 70 0.59 -6.21 -10.95
CA ASP A 70 0.84 -6.59 -12.35
C ASP A 70 1.20 -5.37 -13.21
N ALA A 71 0.47 -4.25 -13.05
CA ALA A 71 0.80 -3.00 -13.74
C ALA A 71 2.17 -2.41 -13.35
N TYR A 72 2.67 -2.70 -12.13
CA TYR A 72 4.00 -2.26 -11.71
C TYR A 72 5.13 -3.04 -12.36
N GLU A 73 4.87 -4.19 -12.98
CA GLU A 73 5.89 -4.97 -13.68
C GLU A 73 6.13 -4.48 -15.11
N LEU A 74 5.34 -3.52 -15.62
CA LEU A 74 5.64 -2.82 -16.88
C LEU A 74 6.99 -2.10 -16.76
N ASP A 75 7.89 -2.30 -17.71
CA ASP A 75 9.31 -1.88 -17.62
C ASP A 75 9.48 -0.39 -17.24
N ASP A 76 8.81 0.51 -17.96
CA ASP A 76 8.89 1.96 -17.70
C ASP A 76 8.35 2.34 -16.30
N VAL A 77 7.28 1.66 -15.85
CA VAL A 77 6.69 1.88 -14.53
C VAL A 77 7.64 1.37 -13.44
N LYS A 78 8.15 0.15 -13.63
CA LYS A 78 9.08 -0.49 -12.70
C LYS A 78 10.34 0.34 -12.52
N GLU A 79 10.91 0.85 -13.61
CA GLU A 79 12.09 1.70 -13.58
C GLU A 79 11.80 3.02 -12.85
N ALA A 80 10.74 3.73 -13.23
CA ALA A 80 10.35 4.98 -12.58
C ALA A 80 10.11 4.81 -11.07
N LEU A 81 9.43 3.73 -10.67
CA LEU A 81 9.18 3.40 -9.27
C LEU A 81 10.47 3.06 -8.52
N ALA A 82 11.41 2.37 -9.15
CA ALA A 82 12.71 2.04 -8.56
C ALA A 82 13.58 3.29 -8.37
N THR A 83 13.63 4.17 -9.38
CA THR A 83 14.31 5.47 -9.34
C THR A 83 13.75 6.35 -8.22
N ALA A 84 12.43 6.50 -8.15
CA ALA A 84 11.75 7.22 -7.07
C ALA A 84 12.10 6.65 -5.68
N ARG A 85 12.11 5.32 -5.55
CA ARG A 85 12.45 4.65 -4.28
C ARG A 85 13.88 4.93 -3.83
N LYS A 86 14.84 4.92 -4.75
CA LYS A 86 16.26 5.22 -4.48
C LYS A 86 16.44 6.65 -3.99
N LEU A 87 15.78 7.62 -4.63
CA LEU A 87 15.81 9.02 -4.21
C LEU A 87 15.29 9.19 -2.78
N VAL A 88 14.11 8.63 -2.48
CA VAL A 88 13.53 8.67 -1.12
C VAL A 88 14.48 8.05 -0.10
N LEU A 89 15.06 6.88 -0.41
CA LEU A 89 15.97 6.17 0.50
C LEU A 89 17.20 7.01 0.83
N LEU A 90 17.79 7.67 -0.18
CA LEU A 90 18.96 8.51 0.00
C LEU A 90 18.67 9.69 0.93
N VAL A 91 17.56 10.41 0.70
CA VAL A 91 17.14 11.51 1.56
C VAL A 91 16.89 11.00 2.99
N LYS A 92 16.21 9.85 3.14
CA LYS A 92 15.95 9.27 4.47
C LYS A 92 17.20 8.81 5.21
N ASN A 93 18.27 8.42 4.52
CA ASN A 93 19.50 7.94 5.13
C ASN A 93 20.54 9.04 5.39
N SER A 94 20.27 10.28 4.98
CA SER A 94 21.23 11.37 5.08
C SER A 94 20.67 12.53 5.91
N HIS A 95 21.28 12.79 7.08
CA HIS A 95 20.86 13.89 7.94
C HIS A 95 20.92 15.24 7.21
N LEU A 96 22.04 15.53 6.54
CA LEU A 96 22.19 16.71 5.69
C LEU A 96 21.09 16.81 4.64
N ALA A 97 20.75 15.71 3.94
CA ALA A 97 19.71 15.76 2.91
C ALA A 97 18.33 16.09 3.49
N LYS A 98 18.03 15.61 4.70
CA LYS A 98 16.79 15.98 5.40
C LYS A 98 16.79 17.44 5.80
N GLU A 99 17.90 17.96 6.33
CA GLU A 99 18.02 19.37 6.72
C GLU A 99 17.91 20.29 5.51
N THR A 100 18.57 19.95 4.40
CA THR A 100 18.45 20.69 3.13
C THR A 100 17.01 20.67 2.62
N LEU A 101 16.35 19.50 2.64
CA LEU A 101 14.94 19.41 2.24
C LEU A 101 14.04 20.29 3.13
N ASN A 102 14.22 20.22 4.45
CA ASN A 102 13.46 21.04 5.39
C ASN A 102 13.72 22.55 5.18
N HIS A 103 14.96 22.93 4.86
CA HIS A 103 15.30 24.31 4.53
C HIS A 103 14.52 24.80 3.30
N PHE A 104 14.53 24.04 2.21
CA PHE A 104 13.77 24.42 1.02
C PHE A 104 12.26 24.36 1.26
N GLN A 105 11.74 23.37 1.98
CA GLN A 105 10.33 23.35 2.37
C GLN A 105 9.91 24.66 3.06
N LYS A 106 10.74 25.19 3.98
CA LYS A 106 10.50 26.51 4.61
C LYS A 106 10.52 27.64 3.60
N LEU A 107 11.51 27.68 2.70
CA LEU A 107 11.60 28.72 1.66
C LEU A 107 10.40 28.71 0.73
N PHE A 108 9.86 27.54 0.40
CA PHE A 108 8.65 27.37 -0.41
C PHE A 108 7.34 27.54 0.40
N ASN A 109 7.41 27.94 1.68
CA ASN A 109 6.27 28.05 2.59
C ASN A 109 5.46 26.75 2.73
N MET A 110 6.13 25.60 2.59
CA MET A 110 5.55 24.28 2.76
C MET A 110 5.75 23.78 4.19
N LYS A 111 4.84 22.92 4.65
CA LYS A 111 5.00 22.24 5.93
C LYS A 111 6.19 21.29 5.87
N GLU A 112 7.07 21.34 6.86
CA GLU A 112 8.18 20.39 7.00
C GLU A 112 7.65 18.96 7.12
N ARG A 113 8.03 18.10 6.18
CA ARG A 113 7.56 16.72 6.09
C ARG A 113 8.67 15.82 5.58
N GLN A 114 8.77 14.63 6.18
CA GLN A 114 9.67 13.60 5.65
C GLN A 114 9.05 12.91 4.42
N LEU A 115 9.92 12.44 3.52
CA LEU A 115 9.51 11.55 2.44
C LEU A 115 9.08 10.19 2.99
N ILE A 116 8.07 9.59 2.35
CA ILE A 116 7.51 8.29 2.74
C ILE A 116 8.28 7.18 2.05
N TYR A 117 8.73 6.17 2.80
CA TYR A 117 9.29 4.95 2.22
C TYR A 117 8.19 3.89 2.18
N ASP A 118 8.05 3.22 1.04
CA ASP A 118 6.98 2.27 0.77
C ASP A 118 7.36 0.84 1.17
N VAL A 119 6.34 0.03 1.45
CA VAL A 119 6.43 -1.40 1.70
C VAL A 119 6.05 -2.10 0.41
N VAL A 120 7.02 -2.76 -0.24
CA VAL A 120 6.85 -3.36 -1.59
C VAL A 120 5.64 -4.31 -1.65
N THR A 121 5.35 -5.02 -0.56
CA THR A 121 4.24 -5.98 -0.48
C THR A 121 2.85 -5.35 -0.28
N ARG A 122 2.75 -4.02 -0.20
CA ARG A 122 1.49 -3.28 -0.03
C ARG A 122 1.42 -2.11 -0.99
N TRP A 123 0.71 -2.30 -2.10
CA TRP A 123 0.63 -1.33 -3.18
C TRP A 123 0.20 0.08 -2.73
N ASN A 124 -0.73 0.19 -1.75
CA ASN A 124 -1.16 1.48 -1.18
C ASN A 124 0.00 2.32 -0.63
N SER A 125 1.01 1.67 -0.04
CA SER A 125 2.17 2.39 0.47
C SER A 125 3.03 2.99 -0.65
N THR A 126 3.05 2.36 -1.82
CA THR A 126 3.69 2.90 -3.02
C THR A 126 2.91 4.10 -3.54
N TYR A 127 1.58 4.03 -3.58
CA TYR A 127 0.72 5.16 -3.92
C TYR A 127 0.99 6.39 -3.02
N TYR A 128 1.01 6.22 -1.69
CA TYR A 128 1.27 7.33 -0.77
C TYR A 128 2.70 7.89 -0.89
N ARG A 129 3.69 7.04 -1.22
CA ARG A 129 5.04 7.52 -1.55
C ARG A 129 5.02 8.40 -2.78
N ILE A 130 4.41 7.95 -3.88
CA ILE A 130 4.31 8.71 -5.13
C ILE A 130 3.63 10.06 -4.85
N GLU A 131 2.51 10.04 -4.13
CA GLU A 131 1.77 11.25 -3.75
C GLU A 131 2.65 12.23 -2.97
N ARG A 132 3.35 11.78 -1.92
CA ARG A 132 4.28 12.63 -1.16
C ARG A 132 5.43 13.11 -2.03
N LEU A 133 5.98 12.25 -2.88
CA LEU A 133 7.13 12.61 -3.69
C LEU A 133 6.80 13.70 -4.72
N ILE A 134 5.60 13.66 -5.30
CA ILE A 134 5.08 14.70 -6.18
C ILE A 134 4.84 16.00 -5.42
N GLU A 135 4.25 15.94 -4.22
CA GLU A 135 4.05 17.12 -3.36
C GLU A 135 5.37 17.85 -3.06
N GLU A 136 6.46 17.09 -2.91
CA GLU A 136 7.79 17.59 -2.55
C GLU A 136 8.70 17.83 -3.77
N LYS A 137 8.16 17.81 -4.99
CA LYS A 137 8.97 17.92 -6.23
C LYS A 137 9.79 19.20 -6.29
N ASP A 138 9.19 20.34 -5.99
CA ASP A 138 9.85 21.65 -6.05
C ASP A 138 11.00 21.78 -5.03
N PRO A 139 10.79 21.53 -3.72
CA PRO A 139 11.89 21.59 -2.76
C PRO A 139 12.98 20.55 -3.06
N ILE A 140 12.63 19.35 -3.52
CA ILE A 140 13.63 18.35 -3.97
C ILE A 140 14.45 18.89 -5.14
N THR A 141 13.80 19.49 -6.14
CA THR A 141 14.47 20.05 -7.32
C THR A 141 15.44 21.17 -6.94
N ALA A 142 15.06 22.01 -5.98
CA ALA A 142 15.94 23.04 -5.44
C ALA A 142 17.12 22.44 -4.67
N CYS A 143 16.89 21.41 -3.85
CA CYS A 143 17.97 20.70 -3.17
C CYS A 143 18.98 20.15 -4.18
N LEU A 144 18.54 19.63 -5.33
CA LEU A 144 19.40 19.12 -6.39
C LEU A 144 20.33 20.18 -7.01
N GLN A 145 20.12 21.47 -6.78
CA GLN A 145 21.03 22.54 -7.20
C GLN A 145 22.13 22.82 -6.18
N GLU A 146 21.99 22.38 -4.93
CA GLU A 146 22.98 22.60 -3.88
C GLU A 146 24.19 21.69 -4.05
N LYS A 147 25.39 22.27 -4.11
CA LYS A 147 26.65 21.53 -4.37
C LYS A 147 26.89 20.38 -3.40
N GLU A 148 26.60 20.57 -2.11
CA GLU A 148 26.78 19.55 -1.07
C GLU A 148 25.74 18.42 -1.17
N PHE A 149 24.56 18.75 -1.66
CA PHE A 149 23.49 17.78 -1.92
C PHE A 149 23.77 17.01 -3.22
N GLN A 150 24.21 17.71 -4.27
CA GLN A 150 24.69 17.14 -5.54
C GLN A 150 25.79 16.12 -5.28
N LYS A 151 26.86 16.44 -4.54
CA LYS A 151 27.97 15.51 -4.22
C LYS A 151 27.50 14.15 -3.67
N ARG A 152 26.39 14.12 -2.92
CA ARG A 152 25.78 12.89 -2.38
C ARG A 152 24.83 12.21 -3.38
N LEU A 153 24.23 12.98 -4.28
CA LEU A 153 23.29 12.55 -5.33
C LEU A 153 23.92 12.31 -6.71
N ILE A 154 25.20 12.60 -6.94
CA ILE A 154 25.93 12.22 -8.17
C ILE A 154 25.85 10.69 -8.38
N LYS A 155 25.55 9.92 -7.32
CA LYS A 155 25.32 8.47 -7.36
C LYS A 155 23.85 8.04 -7.46
N ALA A 156 22.90 8.97 -7.48
CA ALA A 156 21.47 8.65 -7.43
C ALA A 156 20.80 8.89 -8.78
N ASN A 157 20.07 7.89 -9.24
CA ASN A 157 19.05 8.08 -10.28
C ASN A 157 17.99 9.02 -9.67
N VAL A 158 18.01 10.29 -10.07
CA VAL A 158 16.90 11.21 -9.89
C VAL A 158 15.88 10.90 -10.99
N PRO A 159 14.57 10.93 -10.72
CA PRO A 159 13.58 10.76 -11.77
C PRO A 159 13.77 11.82 -12.87
N THR A 160 13.87 11.37 -14.11
CA THR A 160 13.81 12.20 -15.32
C THR A 160 12.46 12.90 -15.44
N SER A 161 12.33 13.86 -16.36
CA SER A 161 11.03 14.50 -16.61
C SER A 161 9.95 13.48 -16.97
N ILE A 162 10.29 12.48 -17.78
CA ILE A 162 9.39 11.40 -18.19
C ILE A 162 8.95 10.57 -16.98
N GLU A 163 9.89 10.17 -16.12
CA GLU A 163 9.56 9.41 -14.90
C GLU A 163 8.73 10.23 -13.90
N TRP A 164 8.92 11.56 -13.83
CA TRP A 164 8.06 12.43 -13.04
C TRP A 164 6.63 12.50 -13.60
N ASP A 165 6.49 12.66 -14.91
CA ASP A 165 5.18 12.71 -15.56
C ASP A 165 4.46 11.36 -15.44
N LEU A 166 5.19 10.25 -15.58
CA LEU A 166 4.66 8.91 -15.35
C LEU A 166 4.18 8.74 -13.90
N GLN A 167 4.92 9.24 -12.90
CA GLN A 167 4.46 9.21 -11.51
C GLN A 167 3.18 10.01 -11.29
N VAL A 168 3.01 11.16 -11.95
CA VAL A 168 1.77 11.95 -11.91
C VAL A 168 0.60 11.16 -12.50
N GLN A 169 0.82 10.50 -13.65
CA GLN A 169 -0.17 9.64 -14.28
C GLN A 169 -0.54 8.47 -13.37
N LEU A 170 0.45 7.76 -12.82
CA LEU A 170 0.24 6.66 -11.88
C LEU A 170 -0.57 7.10 -10.66
N LYS A 171 -0.28 8.27 -10.07
CA LYS A 171 -1.09 8.81 -8.96
C LYS A 171 -2.56 8.96 -9.38
N SER A 172 -2.82 9.54 -10.54
CA SER A 172 -4.19 9.73 -11.04
C SER A 172 -4.89 8.40 -11.28
N THR A 173 -4.24 7.46 -11.96
CA THR A 173 -4.76 6.14 -12.30
C THR A 173 -5.02 5.27 -11.07
N LEU A 174 -4.18 5.37 -10.03
CA LEU A 174 -4.29 4.57 -8.81
C LEU A 174 -5.27 5.14 -7.79
N LYS A 175 -5.66 6.41 -7.91
CA LYS A 175 -6.54 7.08 -6.93
C LYS A 175 -7.90 6.38 -6.73
N PRO A 176 -8.59 5.91 -7.78
CA PRO A 176 -9.83 5.15 -7.63
C PRO A 176 -9.62 3.86 -6.85
N PHE A 177 -8.56 3.11 -7.14
CA PHE A 177 -8.22 1.87 -6.42
C PHE A 177 -7.90 2.11 -4.94
N GLU A 178 -7.31 3.26 -4.60
CA GLU A 178 -6.97 3.59 -3.19
C GLU A 178 -8.27 3.91 -2.45
N THR A 179 -9.17 4.64 -3.09
CA THR A 179 -10.49 4.96 -2.55
C THR A 179 -11.32 3.68 -2.37
N ALA A 180 -11.32 2.81 -3.37
CA ALA A 180 -11.93 1.48 -3.35
C ALA A 180 -11.45 0.65 -2.16
N THR A 181 -10.14 0.44 -2.07
CA THR A 181 -9.53 -0.37 -1.00
C THR A 181 -9.80 0.23 0.38
N ARG A 182 -9.76 1.56 0.52
CA ARG A 182 -10.07 2.23 1.79
C ARG A 182 -11.54 2.07 2.19
N GLN A 183 -12.47 2.02 1.24
CA GLN A 183 -13.88 1.78 1.53
C GLN A 183 -14.17 0.32 1.88
N LEU A 184 -13.48 -0.63 1.24
CA LEU A 184 -13.63 -2.07 1.44
C LEU A 184 -12.94 -2.57 2.72
N ALA A 185 -11.86 -1.90 3.15
CA ALA A 185 -11.15 -2.19 4.40
C ALA A 185 -11.89 -1.76 5.68
N LEU A 186 -13.09 -1.16 5.58
CA LEU A 186 -13.89 -0.75 6.73
C LEU A 186 -14.55 -1.95 7.40
N ALA A 187 -13.92 -2.48 8.46
CA ALA A 187 -14.45 -3.62 9.22
C ALA A 187 -15.69 -3.32 10.09
N SER A 188 -16.10 -2.05 10.21
CA SER A 188 -17.23 -1.62 11.04
C SER A 188 -18.57 -1.59 10.30
N LEU A 189 -18.58 -1.82 8.98
CA LEU A 189 -19.78 -1.79 8.14
C LEU A 189 -19.77 -2.97 7.15
N PRO A 190 -20.93 -3.49 6.73
CA PRO A 190 -20.98 -4.40 5.60
C PRO A 190 -20.40 -3.76 4.33
N THR A 191 -19.39 -4.40 3.74
CA THR A 191 -18.68 -3.87 2.56
C THR A 191 -18.97 -4.62 1.26
N ILE A 192 -19.55 -5.82 1.33
CA ILE A 192 -19.84 -6.64 0.13
C ILE A 192 -20.76 -5.92 -0.87
N SER A 193 -21.74 -5.16 -0.39
CA SER A 193 -22.64 -4.36 -1.23
C SER A 193 -21.95 -3.18 -1.92
N LYS A 194 -20.75 -2.78 -1.47
CA LYS A 194 -19.97 -1.70 -2.07
C LYS A 194 -19.07 -2.19 -3.20
N ILE A 195 -18.80 -3.50 -3.29
CA ILE A 195 -17.88 -4.07 -4.29
C ILE A 195 -18.34 -3.72 -5.72
N LEU A 196 -19.61 -3.98 -6.05
CA LEU A 196 -20.11 -3.72 -7.40
C LEU A 196 -20.02 -2.22 -7.76
N PRO A 197 -20.54 -1.28 -6.95
CA PRO A 197 -20.34 0.16 -7.18
C PRO A 197 -18.88 0.58 -7.32
N VAL A 198 -17.98 -0.01 -6.55
CA VAL A 198 -16.54 0.31 -6.57
C VAL A 198 -15.84 -0.21 -7.83
N VAL A 199 -16.28 -1.34 -8.38
CA VAL A 199 -15.68 -1.96 -9.57
C VAL A 199 -16.25 -1.38 -10.86
N THR A 200 -17.51 -0.96 -10.88
CA THR A 200 -18.21 -0.53 -12.11
C THR A 200 -18.47 0.97 -12.20
N GLY A 201 -18.30 1.72 -11.12
CA GLY A 201 -18.57 3.17 -11.05
C GLY A 201 -17.33 4.02 -11.28
#